data_AF-A0A2H5WD58-F1
#
_entry.id   AF-A0A2H5WD58-F1
#
_cell.length_a   1.000
_cell.length_b   1.000
_cell.length_c   1.000
_cell.angle_alpha   90.00
_cell.angle_beta   90.00
_cell.angle_gamma   90.00
#
_symmetry.space_group_name_H-M   'P 1'
#
loop_
_entity.id
_entity.type
_entity.pdbx_description
1 polymer ?
#
loop_
_entity_poly.entity_id
_entity_poly.type
_entity_poly.pdbx_seq_one_letter_code
_entity_poly.pdbx_strand_id
1 'polypeptide(L)'
;MVAAFEVAEGAAGADVDRLWSALRQDLVGGFPGSLAAHRDHTLTALLRVAPATSLDRLAERLCELKRPHERRQDVLVSVGVSRLCRAVDEYPDAFEQARHALLIGRAMRGPGSAVTFDELGAQWHLFHVAQQQVRDVYQERLQRLVEHDRAKGTHLFRTVEVYLECMGNAKLAAERLFVHRNTLRLRFQKIRQVAELDVTDPGRWFDLMMALRIIRLRELTARAGHGGARGGDRGSPRSGGGP
;
A
#
# COMPACT_ATOMS: atom_id res chain seq x y z
N MET A 1 -13.22 17.88 -0.49
CA MET A 1 -12.14 16.86 -0.43
C MET A 1 -12.68 15.53 -0.88
N VAL A 2 -11.82 14.60 -1.30
CA VAL A 2 -12.19 13.22 -1.64
C VAL A 2 -11.55 12.26 -0.64
N ALA A 3 -12.34 11.29 -0.16
CA ALA A 3 -11.86 10.16 0.63
C ALA A 3 -12.29 8.85 -0.02
N ALA A 4 -11.35 7.93 -0.21
CA ALA A 4 -11.59 6.60 -0.76
C ALA A 4 -11.36 5.56 0.33
N PHE A 5 -12.29 4.63 0.49
CA PHE A 5 -12.32 3.58 1.50
C PHE A 5 -12.36 2.23 0.82
N GLU A 6 -11.62 1.26 1.33
CA GLU A 6 -11.62 -0.11 0.81
C GLU A 6 -11.50 -1.12 1.95
N VAL A 7 -12.26 -2.22 1.85
CA VAL A 7 -12.14 -3.35 2.78
C VAL A 7 -10.89 -4.16 2.44
N ALA A 8 -10.10 -4.51 3.46
CA ALA A 8 -8.97 -5.41 3.27
C ALA A 8 -9.43 -6.82 2.86
N GLU A 9 -8.69 -7.45 1.94
CA GLU A 9 -8.96 -8.83 1.53
C GLU A 9 -8.93 -9.79 2.73
N GLY A 10 -9.87 -10.74 2.78
CA GLY A 10 -10.01 -11.69 3.89
C GLY A 10 -11.33 -11.61 4.66
N ALA A 11 -12.23 -10.70 4.29
CA ALA A 11 -13.57 -10.54 4.85
C ALA A 11 -14.55 -11.67 4.44
N ALA A 12 -14.14 -12.93 4.56
CA ALA A 12 -14.97 -14.08 4.24
C ALA A 12 -16.18 -14.15 5.20
N GLY A 13 -17.33 -13.64 4.77
CA GLY A 13 -18.57 -13.63 5.55
C GLY A 13 -19.06 -12.24 6.01
N ALA A 14 -18.31 -11.16 5.76
CA ALA A 14 -18.78 -9.82 6.07
C ALA A 14 -19.80 -9.34 5.02
N ASP A 15 -20.87 -8.72 5.47
CA ASP A 15 -21.85 -8.06 4.60
C ASP A 15 -21.30 -6.66 4.22
N VAL A 16 -20.55 -6.61 3.12
CA VAL A 16 -19.86 -5.40 2.65
C VAL A 16 -20.86 -4.30 2.29
N ASP A 17 -22.01 -4.66 1.72
CA ASP A 17 -23.05 -3.69 1.37
C ASP A 17 -23.66 -3.05 2.62
N ARG A 18 -23.91 -3.86 3.66
CA ARG A 18 -24.37 -3.37 4.96
C ARG A 18 -23.31 -2.52 5.66
N LEU A 19 -22.03 -2.92 5.59
CA LEU A 19 -20.90 -2.14 6.08
C LEU A 19 -20.87 -0.76 5.43
N TRP A 20 -20.91 -0.69 4.10
CA TRP A 20 -20.90 0.57 3.36
C TRP A 20 -22.13 1.40 3.60
N SER A 21 -23.31 0.79 3.68
CA SER A 21 -24.54 1.50 3.97
C SER A 21 -24.51 2.19 5.34
N ALA A 22 -24.03 1.48 6.37
CA ALA A 22 -23.88 2.03 7.72
C ALA A 22 -22.78 3.10 7.79
N LEU A 23 -21.59 2.80 7.23
CA LEU A 23 -20.47 3.74 7.24
C LEU A 23 -20.80 5.03 6.48
N ARG A 24 -21.53 4.92 5.36
CA ARG A 24 -22.04 6.06 4.60
C ARG A 24 -22.99 6.94 5.43
N GLN A 25 -23.89 6.33 6.20
CA GLN A 25 -24.81 7.08 7.07
C GLN A 25 -24.03 7.85 8.13
N ASP A 26 -23.08 7.21 8.82
CA ASP A 26 -22.27 7.84 9.86
C ASP A 26 -21.32 8.92 9.28
N LEU A 27 -20.78 8.71 8.08
CA LEU A 27 -20.00 9.71 7.35
C LEU A 27 -20.81 10.97 7.05
N VAL A 28 -22.00 10.82 6.46
CA VAL A 28 -22.85 11.97 6.11
C VAL A 28 -23.36 12.69 7.37
N GLY A 29 -23.65 11.94 8.44
CA GLY A 29 -24.00 12.51 9.74
C GLY A 29 -22.84 13.26 10.40
N GLY A 30 -21.62 12.73 10.33
CA GLY A 30 -20.41 13.34 10.88
C GLY A 30 -19.89 14.53 10.07
N PHE A 31 -20.17 14.57 8.77
CA PHE A 31 -19.75 15.62 7.85
C PHE A 31 -20.96 16.15 7.03
N PRO A 32 -21.79 17.04 7.60
CA PRO A 32 -22.99 17.53 6.93
C PRO A 32 -22.73 18.18 5.57
N GLY A 33 -23.54 17.82 4.57
CA GLY A 33 -23.39 18.28 3.18
C GLY A 33 -22.33 17.52 2.38
N SER A 34 -21.80 16.41 2.92
CA SER A 34 -20.95 15.48 2.19
C SER A 34 -21.78 14.48 1.39
N LEU A 35 -21.20 13.96 0.31
CA LEU A 35 -21.78 12.93 -0.53
C LEU A 35 -20.91 11.68 -0.45
N ALA A 36 -21.52 10.50 -0.49
CA ALA A 36 -20.77 9.25 -0.50
C ALA A 36 -21.53 8.18 -1.29
N ALA A 37 -20.78 7.44 -2.11
CA ALA A 37 -21.27 6.37 -2.96
C ALA A 37 -20.32 5.18 -2.87
N HIS A 38 -20.84 3.96 -2.92
CA HIS A 38 -20.03 2.75 -3.00
C HIS A 38 -20.27 2.02 -4.30
N ARG A 39 -19.23 1.36 -4.80
CA ARG A 39 -19.27 0.40 -5.90
C ARG A 39 -18.28 -0.70 -5.58
N ASP A 40 -18.69 -1.95 -5.74
CA ASP A 40 -17.90 -3.13 -5.44
C ASP A 40 -17.33 -3.08 -4.00
N HIS A 41 -16.01 -3.19 -3.84
CA HIS A 41 -15.33 -3.18 -2.54
C HIS A 41 -14.84 -1.80 -2.11
N THR A 42 -15.35 -0.73 -2.73
CA THR A 42 -14.88 0.63 -2.47
C THR A 42 -16.04 1.58 -2.15
N LEU A 43 -15.90 2.35 -1.08
CA LEU A 43 -16.74 3.51 -0.78
C LEU A 43 -15.92 4.77 -1.11
N THR A 44 -16.49 5.74 -1.81
CA THR A 44 -15.86 7.04 -2.07
C THR A 44 -16.76 8.16 -1.59
N ALA A 45 -16.17 9.15 -0.93
CA ALA A 45 -16.87 10.26 -0.32
C ALA A 45 -16.29 11.61 -0.74
N LEU A 46 -17.17 12.53 -1.14
CA LEU A 46 -16.89 13.95 -1.25
C LEU A 46 -17.18 14.60 0.09
N LEU A 47 -16.14 14.84 0.87
CA LEU A 47 -16.26 15.40 2.21
C LEU A 47 -16.27 16.93 2.16
N ARG A 48 -17.35 17.50 2.71
CA ARG A 48 -17.43 18.93 3.03
C ARG A 48 -16.78 19.16 4.38
N VAL A 49 -15.70 19.93 4.38
CA VAL A 49 -14.92 20.26 5.57
C VAL A 49 -14.74 21.77 5.66
N ALA A 50 -14.47 22.28 6.87
CA ALA A 50 -14.13 23.68 7.04
C ALA A 50 -12.77 23.97 6.39
N PRO A 51 -12.53 25.17 5.83
CA PRO A 51 -11.25 25.50 5.19
C PRO A 51 -10.04 25.37 6.13
N ALA A 52 -10.24 25.53 7.43
CA ALA A 52 -9.20 25.40 8.46
C ALA A 52 -9.02 23.95 8.98
N THR A 53 -9.73 22.96 8.42
CA THR A 53 -9.58 21.56 8.81
C THR A 53 -8.21 21.05 8.39
N SER A 54 -7.41 20.63 9.38
CA SER A 54 -6.14 19.93 9.15
C SER A 54 -6.39 18.52 8.58
N LEU A 55 -5.57 18.13 7.61
CA LEU A 55 -5.63 16.81 6.98
C LEU A 55 -5.38 15.69 8.00
N ASP A 56 -4.41 15.86 8.89
CA ASP A 56 -4.09 14.86 9.93
C ASP A 56 -5.28 14.64 10.86
N ARG A 57 -5.90 15.73 11.35
CA ARG A 57 -7.12 15.65 12.17
C ARG A 57 -8.29 15.01 11.43
N LEU A 58 -8.39 15.22 10.12
CA LEU A 58 -9.40 14.56 9.31
C LEU A 58 -9.13 13.04 9.21
N ALA A 59 -7.89 12.64 8.95
CA ALA A 59 -7.51 11.23 8.89
C ALA A 59 -7.75 10.51 10.22
N GLU A 60 -7.40 11.14 11.34
CA GLU A 60 -7.70 10.65 12.70
C GLU A 60 -9.21 10.46 12.89
N ARG A 61 -10.01 11.46 12.55
CA ARG A 61 -11.47 11.40 12.67
C ARG A 61 -12.10 10.32 11.79
N LEU A 62 -11.59 10.11 10.57
CA LEU A 62 -12.03 9.02 9.70
C LEU A 62 -11.63 7.65 10.25
N CYS A 63 -10.44 7.56 10.87
CA CYS A 63 -10.00 6.39 11.62
C CYS A 63 -10.94 6.07 12.79
N GLU A 64 -11.37 7.07 13.55
CA GLU A 64 -12.33 6.89 14.64
C GLU A 64 -13.70 6.46 14.13
N LEU A 65 -14.17 7.06 13.04
CA LEU A 65 -15.47 6.79 12.44
C LEU A 65 -15.57 5.34 11.93
N LYS A 66 -14.52 4.79 11.30
CA LYS A 66 -14.55 3.42 10.76
C LYS A 66 -14.46 2.32 11.83
N ARG A 67 -13.79 2.58 12.97
CA ARG A 67 -13.49 1.57 14.01
C ARG A 67 -14.68 0.76 14.52
N PRO A 68 -15.86 1.35 14.82
CA PRO A 68 -17.02 0.58 15.26
C PRO A 68 -17.52 -0.41 14.21
N HIS A 69 -17.42 -0.05 12.92
CA HIS A 69 -17.85 -0.91 11.82
C HIS A 69 -16.87 -2.06 11.59
N GLU A 70 -15.56 -1.76 11.67
CA GLU A 70 -14.50 -2.77 11.63
C GLU A 70 -14.73 -3.85 12.69
N ARG A 71 -15.00 -3.47 13.93
CA ARG A 71 -15.26 -4.41 15.03
C ARG A 71 -16.53 -5.23 14.86
N ARG A 72 -17.60 -4.63 14.31
CA ARG A 72 -18.90 -5.30 14.14
C ARG A 72 -18.87 -6.37 13.05
N GLN A 73 -18.06 -6.16 12.02
CA GLN A 73 -18.00 -7.03 10.84
C GLN A 73 -16.72 -7.88 10.81
N ASP A 74 -15.84 -7.72 11.80
CA ASP A 74 -14.51 -8.36 11.86
C ASP A 74 -13.69 -8.14 10.58
N VAL A 75 -13.62 -6.88 10.14
CA VAL A 75 -12.91 -6.45 8.94
C VAL A 75 -12.02 -5.24 9.22
N LEU A 76 -11.06 -5.00 8.32
CA LEU A 76 -10.26 -3.78 8.31
C LEU A 76 -10.63 -2.92 7.11
N VAL A 77 -10.80 -1.62 7.34
CA VAL A 77 -11.12 -0.63 6.31
C VAL A 77 -9.95 0.34 6.19
N SER A 78 -9.30 0.36 5.04
CA SER A 78 -8.28 1.36 4.73
C SER A 78 -8.90 2.62 4.13
N VAL A 79 -8.26 3.78 4.34
CA VAL A 79 -8.74 5.09 3.86
C VAL A 79 -7.60 5.89 3.24
N GLY A 80 -7.82 6.40 2.04
CA GLY A 80 -6.97 7.40 1.39
C GLY A 80 -7.68 8.73 1.27
N VAL A 81 -7.02 9.83 1.59
CA VAL A 81 -7.61 11.17 1.59
C VAL A 81 -6.83 12.11 0.68
N SER A 82 -7.53 12.83 -0.19
CA SER A 82 -6.95 13.84 -1.08
C SER A 82 -6.50 15.10 -0.34
N ARG A 83 -6.01 16.11 -1.07
CA ARG A 83 -5.93 17.50 -0.56
C ARG A 83 -7.29 18.19 -0.59
N LEU A 84 -7.36 19.38 0.02
CA LEU A 84 -8.54 20.26 -0.03
C LEU A 84 -8.83 20.70 -1.47
N CYS A 85 -10.07 20.45 -1.91
CA CYS A 85 -10.61 21.00 -3.14
C CYS A 85 -11.37 22.30 -2.81
N ARG A 86 -11.05 23.38 -3.52
CA ARG A 86 -11.71 24.69 -3.47
C ARG A 86 -12.55 24.96 -4.71
N ALA A 87 -12.28 24.26 -5.82
CA ALA A 87 -13.01 24.40 -7.07
C ALA A 87 -13.43 23.02 -7.64
N VAL A 88 -14.37 23.02 -8.59
CA VAL A 88 -14.98 21.79 -9.12
C VAL A 88 -14.05 21.04 -10.06
N ASP A 89 -13.20 21.76 -10.78
CA ASP A 89 -12.17 21.25 -11.69
C ASP A 89 -11.01 20.54 -10.97
N GLU A 90 -10.87 20.71 -9.66
CA GLU A 90 -9.86 20.01 -8.84
C GLU A 90 -10.29 18.59 -8.43
N TYR A 91 -11.57 18.24 -8.59
CA TYR A 91 -12.07 16.93 -8.15
C TYR A 91 -11.42 15.74 -8.87
N PRO A 92 -11.23 15.74 -10.20
CA PRO A 92 -10.55 14.63 -10.88
C PRO A 92 -9.19 14.29 -10.27
N ASP A 93 -8.34 15.30 -10.05
CA ASP A 93 -7.04 15.12 -9.39
C ASP A 93 -7.19 14.65 -7.95
N ALA A 94 -8.19 15.15 -7.22
CA ALA A 94 -8.44 14.75 -5.85
C ALA A 94 -8.90 13.28 -5.74
N PHE A 95 -9.68 12.77 -6.70
CA PHE A 95 -10.01 11.35 -6.77
C PHE A 95 -8.76 10.49 -6.94
N GLU A 96 -7.87 10.87 -7.86
CA GLU A 96 -6.60 10.16 -8.03
C GLU A 96 -5.72 10.26 -6.78
N GLN A 97 -5.61 11.42 -6.15
CA GLN A 97 -4.88 11.59 -4.89
C GLN A 97 -5.41 10.67 -3.79
N ALA A 98 -6.73 10.61 -3.59
CA ALA A 98 -7.35 9.74 -2.59
C ALA A 98 -7.09 8.26 -2.90
N ARG A 99 -7.19 7.85 -4.17
CA ARG A 99 -6.91 6.48 -4.61
C ARG A 99 -5.44 6.10 -4.38
N HIS A 100 -4.50 6.99 -4.69
CA HIS A 100 -3.08 6.78 -4.45
C HIS A 100 -2.74 6.74 -2.96
N ALA A 101 -3.33 7.62 -2.16
CA ALA A 101 -3.18 7.62 -0.71
C ALA A 101 -3.67 6.30 -0.10
N LEU A 102 -4.81 5.78 -0.59
CA LEU A 102 -5.36 4.50 -0.17
C LEU A 102 -4.42 3.34 -0.52
N LEU A 103 -4.01 3.27 -1.79
CA LEU A 103 -3.18 2.18 -2.31
C LEU A 103 -1.79 2.16 -1.67
N ILE A 104 -1.09 3.29 -1.66
CA ILE A 104 0.27 3.41 -1.10
C ILE A 104 0.21 3.33 0.43
N GLY A 105 -0.80 3.95 1.06
CA GLY A 105 -1.01 3.87 2.50
C GLY A 105 -1.20 2.44 2.99
N ARG A 106 -2.07 1.67 2.33
CA ARG A 106 -2.28 0.24 2.61
C ARG A 106 -1.00 -0.58 2.38
N ALA A 107 -0.26 -0.28 1.32
CA ALA A 107 1.00 -0.94 1.01
C ALA A 107 2.05 -0.71 2.12
N MET A 108 2.17 0.51 2.62
CA MET A 108 3.23 0.89 3.57
C MET A 108 2.87 0.68 5.04
N ARG A 109 1.65 1.01 5.44
CA ARG A 109 1.18 0.95 6.84
C ARG A 109 0.34 -0.29 7.12
N GLY A 110 0.02 -1.07 6.09
CA GLY A 110 -0.82 -2.25 6.18
C GLY A 110 -2.33 -1.95 6.08
N PRO A 111 -3.16 -3.01 6.09
CA PRO A 111 -4.61 -2.93 6.14
C PRO A 111 -5.15 -2.08 7.31
N GLY A 112 -6.27 -1.40 7.11
CA GLY A 112 -6.93 -0.62 8.16
C GLY A 112 -6.31 0.77 8.42
N SER A 113 -5.31 1.16 7.63
CA SER A 113 -4.66 2.46 7.73
C SER A 113 -5.52 3.58 7.16
N ALA A 114 -5.46 4.78 7.77
CA ALA A 114 -5.92 6.02 7.14
C ALA A 114 -4.69 6.88 6.82
N VAL A 115 -4.60 7.33 5.57
CA VAL A 115 -3.44 8.08 5.06
C VAL A 115 -3.92 9.22 4.18
N THR A 116 -3.36 10.39 4.37
CA THR A 116 -3.56 11.56 3.53
C THR A 116 -2.54 11.58 2.40
N PHE A 117 -2.87 12.25 1.30
CA PHE A 117 -1.98 12.36 0.16
C PHE A 117 -0.65 13.07 0.52
N ASP A 118 -0.70 14.05 1.43
CA ASP A 118 0.50 14.77 1.87
C ASP A 118 1.44 13.90 2.71
N GLU A 119 0.91 12.94 3.48
CA GLU A 119 1.73 11.96 4.23
C GLU A 119 2.53 11.02 3.31
N LEU A 120 2.19 10.91 2.03
CA LEU A 120 2.94 10.07 1.09
C LEU A 120 4.34 10.62 0.79
N GLY A 121 4.50 11.95 0.75
CA GLY A 121 5.76 12.61 0.43
C GLY A 121 6.49 12.02 -0.79
N ALA A 122 7.75 11.60 -0.60
CA ALA A 122 8.56 11.00 -1.68
C ALA A 122 8.03 9.63 -2.17
N GLN A 123 7.21 8.93 -1.39
CA GLN A 123 6.70 7.60 -1.73
C GLN A 123 5.78 7.63 -2.94
N TRP A 124 5.03 8.73 -3.10
CA TRP A 124 4.23 9.00 -4.30
C TRP A 124 5.08 9.00 -5.58
N HIS A 125 6.23 9.67 -5.54
CA HIS A 125 7.16 9.73 -6.67
C HIS A 125 7.77 8.36 -6.96
N LEU A 126 8.18 7.63 -5.90
CA LEU A 126 8.69 6.27 -6.04
C LEU A 126 7.65 5.32 -6.61
N PHE A 127 6.37 5.49 -6.26
CA PHE A 127 5.28 4.72 -6.85
C PHE A 127 5.17 4.97 -8.35
N HIS A 128 5.28 6.22 -8.81
CA HIS A 128 5.29 6.54 -10.24
C HIS A 128 6.46 5.85 -10.97
N VAL A 129 7.66 5.91 -10.39
CA VAL A 129 8.83 5.19 -10.93
C VAL A 129 8.60 3.67 -10.91
N ALA A 130 8.00 3.14 -9.85
CA ALA A 130 7.70 1.72 -9.72
C ALA A 130 6.72 1.21 -10.78
N GLN A 131 5.79 2.06 -11.26
CA GLN A 131 4.88 1.70 -12.36
C GLN A 131 5.58 1.65 -13.72
N GLN A 132 6.75 2.28 -13.87
CA GLN A 132 7.55 2.14 -15.08
C GLN A 132 8.16 0.73 -15.14
N GLN A 133 8.31 0.18 -16.34
CA GLN A 133 8.88 -1.16 -16.53
C GLN A 133 10.42 -1.19 -16.49
N VAL A 134 11.07 -0.03 -16.44
CA VAL A 134 12.54 0.06 -16.42
C VAL A 134 13.06 -0.30 -15.03
N ARG A 135 14.08 -1.16 -14.98
CA ARG A 135 14.83 -1.49 -13.77
C ARG A 135 16.23 -0.90 -13.89
N ASP A 136 16.74 -0.35 -12.80
CA ASP A 136 18.15 -0.03 -12.69
C ASP A 136 18.96 -1.25 -12.21
N VAL A 137 20.29 -1.12 -12.23
CA VAL A 137 21.22 -2.17 -11.83
C VAL A 137 21.04 -2.62 -10.37
N TYR A 138 20.61 -1.75 -9.46
CA TYR A 138 20.40 -2.10 -8.05
C TYR A 138 19.12 -2.89 -7.88
N GLN A 139 18.06 -2.53 -8.61
CA GLN A 139 16.81 -3.29 -8.65
C GLN A 139 17.06 -4.70 -9.20
N GLU A 140 17.84 -4.84 -10.27
CA GLU A 140 18.22 -6.15 -10.81
C GLU A 140 19.00 -6.99 -9.80
N ARG A 141 20.00 -6.41 -9.16
CA ARG A 141 20.82 -7.10 -8.15
C ARG A 141 19.99 -7.53 -6.93
N LEU A 142 19.12 -6.65 -6.43
CA LEU A 142 18.20 -6.97 -5.35
C LEU A 142 17.19 -8.05 -5.75
N GLN A 143 16.71 -8.04 -7.00
CA GLN A 143 15.81 -9.08 -7.51
C GLN A 143 16.46 -10.46 -7.51
N ARG A 144 17.77 -10.57 -7.80
CA ARG A 144 18.51 -11.84 -7.67
C ARG A 144 18.47 -12.38 -6.24
N LEU A 145 18.48 -11.51 -5.22
CA LEU A 145 18.31 -11.95 -3.83
C LEU A 145 16.90 -12.47 -3.57
N VAL A 146 15.86 -11.82 -4.10
CA VAL A 146 14.47 -12.29 -3.98
C VAL A 146 14.31 -13.67 -4.61
N GLU A 147 14.87 -13.88 -5.80
CA GLU A 147 14.86 -15.17 -6.51
C GLU A 147 15.65 -16.24 -5.74
N HIS A 148 16.81 -15.89 -5.20
CA HIS A 148 17.61 -16.78 -4.38
C HIS A 148 16.88 -17.20 -3.09
N ASP A 149 16.28 -16.23 -2.39
CA ASP A 149 15.49 -16.47 -1.18
C ASP A 149 14.32 -17.41 -1.48
N ARG A 150 13.63 -17.23 -2.61
CA ARG A 150 12.55 -18.12 -3.06
C ARG A 150 13.04 -19.53 -3.36
N ALA A 151 14.19 -19.66 -4.00
CA ALA A 151 14.74 -20.95 -4.43
C ALA A 151 15.42 -21.74 -3.30
N LYS A 152 15.99 -21.06 -2.30
CA LYS A 152 16.82 -21.67 -1.25
C LYS A 152 16.24 -21.54 0.16
N GLY A 153 15.10 -20.86 0.32
CA GLY A 153 14.49 -20.61 1.63
C GLY A 153 15.34 -19.69 2.52
N THR A 154 16.16 -18.83 1.93
CA THR A 154 17.00 -17.88 2.66
C THR A 154 16.25 -16.56 2.92
N HIS A 155 16.89 -15.62 3.62
CA HIS A 155 16.33 -14.31 3.96
C HIS A 155 17.33 -13.17 3.69
N LEU A 156 18.06 -13.25 2.58
CA LEU A 156 19.09 -12.29 2.20
C LEU A 156 18.50 -10.93 1.84
N PHE A 157 17.42 -10.88 1.06
CA PHE A 157 16.75 -9.61 0.72
C PHE A 157 16.28 -8.88 1.98
N ARG A 158 15.60 -9.60 2.88
CA ARG A 158 15.17 -9.06 4.19
C ARG A 158 16.35 -8.63 5.07
N THR A 159 17.50 -9.28 4.93
CA THR A 159 18.70 -8.89 5.68
C THR A 159 19.23 -7.54 5.20
N VAL A 160 19.22 -7.27 3.88
CA VAL A 160 19.56 -5.94 3.34
C VAL A 160 18.59 -4.89 3.87
N GLU A 161 17.28 -5.16 3.80
CA GLU A 161 16.21 -4.27 4.27
C GLU A 161 16.45 -3.83 5.72
N VAL A 162 16.55 -4.79 6.64
CA VAL A 162 16.68 -4.50 8.07
C VAL A 162 18.03 -3.83 8.38
N TYR A 163 19.10 -4.20 7.68
CA TYR A 163 20.40 -3.56 7.90
C TYR A 163 20.38 -2.07 7.54
N LEU A 164 19.76 -1.72 6.41
CA LEU A 164 19.61 -0.33 5.97
C LEU A 164 18.63 0.45 6.86
N GLU A 165 17.52 -0.17 7.31
CA GLU A 165 16.60 0.43 8.28
C GLU A 165 17.25 0.71 9.64
N CYS A 166 18.25 -0.09 10.01
CA CYS A 166 19.08 0.12 11.19
C CYS A 166 20.23 1.09 10.94
N MET A 167 20.24 1.82 9.82
CA MET A 167 21.29 2.78 9.44
C MET A 167 22.69 2.15 9.48
N GLY A 168 22.79 0.89 9.06
CA GLY A 168 24.03 0.10 9.05
C GLY A 168 24.51 -0.39 10.41
N ASN A 169 23.72 -0.25 11.47
CA ASN A 169 24.04 -0.81 12.78
C ASN A 169 23.84 -2.34 12.76
N ALA A 170 24.96 -3.06 12.59
CA ALA A 170 24.95 -4.52 12.50
C ALA A 170 24.44 -5.22 13.78
N LYS A 171 24.65 -4.62 14.97
CA LYS A 171 24.16 -5.18 16.23
C LYS A 171 22.64 -5.11 16.28
N LEU A 172 22.10 -3.91 16.05
CA LEU A 172 20.65 -3.68 16.03
C LEU A 172 19.97 -4.50 14.92
N ALA A 173 20.60 -4.61 13.74
CA ALA A 173 20.07 -5.43 12.66
C ALA A 173 20.05 -6.93 13.02
N ALA A 174 21.10 -7.44 13.66
CA ALA A 174 21.14 -8.82 14.14
C ALA A 174 20.03 -9.12 15.16
N GLU A 175 19.82 -8.19 16.11
CA GLU A 175 18.73 -8.26 17.09
C GLU A 175 17.35 -8.27 16.41
N ARG A 176 17.07 -7.33 15.49
CA ARG A 176 15.80 -7.28 14.75
C ARG A 176 15.55 -8.48 13.83
N LEU A 177 16.62 -9.09 13.31
CA LEU A 177 16.55 -10.29 12.50
C LEU A 177 16.51 -11.58 13.33
N PHE A 178 16.63 -11.49 14.66
CA PHE A 178 16.74 -12.63 15.57
C PHE A 178 17.85 -13.60 15.18
N VAL A 179 19.02 -13.07 14.80
CA VAL A 179 20.19 -13.86 14.42
C VAL A 179 21.42 -13.45 15.20
N HIS A 180 22.36 -14.37 15.35
CA HIS A 180 23.67 -14.04 15.90
C HIS A 180 24.49 -13.19 14.93
N ARG A 181 25.41 -12.34 15.44
CA ARG A 181 26.28 -11.46 14.64
C ARG A 181 27.10 -12.23 13.59
N ASN A 182 27.55 -13.45 13.92
CA ASN A 182 28.27 -14.31 12.98
C ASN A 182 27.39 -14.72 11.79
N THR A 183 26.14 -15.08 12.05
CA THR A 183 25.16 -15.40 11.01
C THR A 183 24.90 -14.19 10.11
N LEU A 184 24.77 -12.99 10.68
CA LEU A 184 24.62 -11.76 9.90
C LEU A 184 25.81 -11.53 8.97
N ARG A 185 27.05 -11.70 9.47
CA ARG A 185 28.27 -11.59 8.67
C ARG A 185 28.30 -12.59 7.51
N LEU A 186 27.89 -13.84 7.76
CA LEU A 186 27.78 -14.87 6.71
C LEU A 186 26.74 -14.48 5.65
N ARG A 187 25.60 -13.91 6.07
CA ARG A 187 24.60 -13.39 5.14
C ARG A 187 25.15 -12.25 4.27
N PHE A 188 25.93 -11.32 4.83
CA PHE A 188 26.57 -10.26 4.03
C PHE A 188 27.55 -10.81 3.00
N GLN A 189 28.37 -11.80 3.37
CA GLN A 189 29.24 -12.48 2.41
C GLN A 189 28.42 -13.15 1.30
N LYS A 190 27.30 -13.79 1.65
CA LYS A 190 26.43 -14.43 0.67
C LYS A 190 25.74 -13.41 -0.25
N ILE A 191 25.32 -12.26 0.28
CA ILE A 191 24.74 -11.15 -0.51
C ILE A 191 25.74 -10.65 -1.55
N ARG A 192 27.02 -10.47 -1.18
CA ARG A 192 28.07 -10.10 -2.13
C ARG A 192 28.24 -11.14 -3.24
N GLN A 193 28.19 -12.43 -2.90
CA GLN A 193 28.33 -13.52 -3.88
C GLN A 193 27.13 -13.64 -4.83
N VAL A 194 25.90 -13.49 -4.32
CA VAL A 194 24.68 -13.74 -5.10
C VAL A 194 24.30 -12.53 -5.94
N ALA A 195 24.45 -11.32 -5.40
CA ALA A 195 23.96 -10.10 -6.01
C ALA A 195 25.06 -9.11 -6.38
N GLU A 196 26.34 -9.43 -6.13
CA GLU A 196 27.46 -8.52 -6.36
C GLU A 196 27.26 -7.18 -5.62
N LEU A 197 26.58 -7.22 -4.46
CA LEU A 197 26.25 -6.06 -3.64
C LEU A 197 27.05 -6.08 -2.35
N ASP A 198 27.77 -5.00 -2.07
CA ASP A 198 28.29 -4.76 -0.73
C ASP A 198 27.36 -3.82 0.06
N VAL A 199 26.53 -4.41 0.90
CA VAL A 199 25.54 -3.66 1.71
C VAL A 199 26.19 -2.81 2.80
N THR A 200 27.46 -3.06 3.13
CA THR A 200 28.19 -2.29 4.14
C THR A 200 28.77 -0.98 3.62
N ASP A 201 28.68 -0.70 2.32
CA ASP A 201 29.11 0.56 1.70
C ASP A 201 28.03 1.65 1.83
N PRO A 202 28.21 2.67 2.71
CA PRO A 202 27.23 3.73 2.89
C PRO A 202 27.00 4.56 1.62
N GLY A 203 27.98 4.63 0.73
CA GLY A 203 27.88 5.35 -0.54
C GLY A 203 26.82 4.80 -1.49
N ARG A 204 26.34 3.56 -1.25
CA ARG A 204 25.29 2.90 -2.04
C ARG A 204 23.96 2.77 -1.31
N TRP A 205 23.85 3.23 -0.06
CA TRP A 205 22.64 3.03 0.73
C TRP A 205 21.42 3.75 0.16
N PHE A 206 21.60 4.93 -0.43
CA PHE A 206 20.51 5.64 -1.10
C PHE A 206 19.95 4.81 -2.26
N ASP A 207 20.82 4.36 -3.17
CA ASP A 207 20.44 3.56 -4.33
C ASP A 207 19.76 2.25 -3.90
N LEU A 208 20.34 1.56 -2.91
CA LEU A 208 19.79 0.31 -2.37
C LEU A 208 18.43 0.53 -1.71
N MET A 209 18.28 1.57 -0.89
CA MET A 209 17.02 1.88 -0.22
C MET A 209 15.94 2.24 -1.25
N MET A 210 16.28 3.03 -2.26
CA MET A 210 15.36 3.41 -3.32
C MET A 210 14.90 2.19 -4.13
N ALA A 211 15.85 1.37 -4.60
CA ALA A 211 15.55 0.14 -5.34
C ALA A 211 14.69 -0.82 -4.51
N LEU A 212 14.99 -0.97 -3.22
CA LEU A 212 14.21 -1.79 -2.30
C LEU A 212 12.77 -1.28 -2.17
N ARG A 213 12.58 0.03 -1.98
CA ARG A 213 11.24 0.65 -1.88
C ARG A 213 10.44 0.47 -3.17
N ILE A 214 11.08 0.62 -4.33
CA ILE A 214 10.45 0.38 -5.64
C ILE A 214 10.01 -1.08 -5.77
N ILE A 215 10.87 -2.05 -5.44
CA ILE A 215 10.53 -3.48 -5.48
C ILE A 215 9.32 -3.76 -4.57
N ARG A 216 9.33 -3.26 -3.33
CA ARG A 216 8.21 -3.41 -2.40
C ARG A 216 6.91 -2.82 -2.94
N LEU A 217 6.95 -1.60 -3.48
CA LEU A 217 5.77 -0.97 -4.07
C LEU A 217 5.22 -1.76 -5.26
N ARG A 218 6.08 -2.32 -6.12
CA ARG A 218 5.66 -3.22 -7.21
C ARG A 218 5.00 -4.49 -6.68
N GLU A 219 5.57 -5.13 -5.66
CA GLU A 219 4.96 -6.33 -5.05
C GLU A 219 3.57 -6.04 -4.47
N LEU A 220 3.42 -4.91 -3.79
CA LEU A 220 2.19 -4.54 -3.09
C LEU A 220 1.09 -4.11 -4.06
N THR A 221 1.44 -3.40 -5.12
CA THR A 221 0.51 -3.01 -6.20
C THR A 221 0.09 -4.19 -7.06
N ALA A 222 1.00 -5.11 -7.35
CA ALA A 222 0.66 -6.36 -8.03
C ALA A 222 -0.37 -7.16 -7.22
N ARG A 223 -0.23 -7.24 -5.88
CA ARG A 223 -1.22 -7.88 -5.00
C ARG A 223 -2.57 -7.16 -5.04
N ALA A 224 -2.59 -5.83 -4.94
CA ALA A 224 -3.82 -5.04 -4.98
C ALA A 224 -4.54 -5.13 -6.35
N GLY A 225 -3.82 -5.22 -7.47
CA GLY A 225 -4.41 -5.32 -8.81
C GLY A 225 -5.04 -6.68 -9.15
N HIS A 226 -4.61 -7.77 -8.51
CA HIS A 226 -5.17 -9.11 -8.75
C HIS A 226 -6.48 -9.37 -8.02
N GLY A 227 -6.88 -8.51 -7.07
CA GLY A 227 -8.15 -8.60 -6.34
C GLY A 227 -9.37 -8.05 -7.10
N GLY A 228 -9.18 -7.21 -8.13
CA GLY A 228 -10.25 -6.57 -8.89
C GLY A 228 -10.63 -7.22 -10.23
N ALA A 229 -9.84 -8.18 -10.72
CA ALA A 229 -9.99 -8.74 -12.07
C ALA A 229 -10.68 -10.12 -12.13
N ARG A 230 -11.35 -10.57 -11.06
CA ARG A 230 -12.18 -11.79 -11.05
C ARG A 230 -13.66 -11.45 -10.95
N GLY A 231 -14.16 -10.70 -11.93
CA GLY A 231 -15.56 -10.28 -11.96
C GLY A 231 -16.04 -9.91 -13.36
N GLY A 232 -15.63 -10.66 -14.39
CA GLY A 232 -16.07 -10.35 -15.73
C GLY A 232 -15.44 -11.22 -16.80
N ASP A 233 -15.77 -12.52 -16.80
CA ASP A 233 -16.06 -13.21 -18.07
C ASP A 233 -16.71 -14.58 -17.80
N ARG A 234 -18.03 -14.65 -17.99
CA ARG A 234 -18.70 -15.84 -18.54
C ARG A 234 -19.75 -15.36 -19.53
N GLY A 235 -19.29 -14.68 -20.58
CA GLY A 235 -20.02 -14.68 -21.84
C GLY A 235 -19.96 -16.08 -22.43
N SER A 236 -20.98 -16.90 -22.22
CA SER A 236 -21.14 -18.18 -22.92
C SER A 236 -21.14 -17.93 -24.44
N PRO A 237 -20.26 -18.56 -25.23
CA PRO A 237 -20.39 -18.53 -26.67
C PRO A 237 -21.57 -19.43 -27.06
N ARG A 238 -22.58 -18.83 -27.71
CA ARG A 238 -23.54 -19.58 -28.50
C ARG A 238 -22.83 -20.14 -29.74
N SER A 239 -22.63 -21.45 -29.75
CA SER A 239 -22.48 -22.29 -30.94
C SER A 239 -23.42 -23.48 -30.72
N GLY A 240 -24.41 -23.81 -31.55
CA GLY A 240 -24.54 -23.70 -33.00
C GLY A 240 -24.86 -25.11 -33.50
N GLY A 241 -25.87 -25.26 -34.36
CA GLY A 241 -26.12 -26.54 -35.04
C GLY A 241 -27.57 -26.77 -35.45
N GLY A 242 -27.92 -26.30 -36.66
CA GLY A 242 -28.95 -26.96 -37.48
C GLY A 242 -28.50 -28.38 -37.87
N PRO A 243 -29.39 -29.16 -38.49
CA PRO A 243 -29.81 -28.92 -39.87
C PRO A 243 -31.28 -28.58 -40.05
#